data_AF-A0A349PS18-F1
#
_entry.id   AF-A0A349PS18-F1
#
_cell.length_a   1.000
_cell.length_b   1.000
_cell.length_c   1.000
_cell.angle_alpha   90.00
_cell.angle_beta   90.00
_cell.angle_gamma   90.00
#
_symmetry.space_group_name_H-M   'P 1'
#
loop_
_entity.id
_entity.type
_entity.pdbx_description
1 polymer ?
#
loop_
_entity_poly.entity_id
_entity_poly.type
_entity_poly.pdbx_seq_one_letter_code
_entity_poly.pdbx_strand_id
1 'polypeptide(L)' 'GSTVRRTGRTAGVPVGEGFLGRVVNALGVPIDGGGDIRADGYRAVESPAPGIIDR' A
#
# COMPACT_ATOMS: atom_id res chain seq x y z
N GLY A 1 22.35 -8.36 -19.71
CA GLY A 1 20.94 -8.26 -19.28
C GLY A 1 20.84 -8.61 -17.80
N SER A 2 19.73 -8.27 -17.14
CA SER A 2 19.56 -8.47 -15.70
C SER A 2 18.41 -9.44 -15.41
N THR A 3 18.53 -10.22 -14.34
CA THR A 3 17.48 -11.16 -13.89
C THR A 3 16.33 -10.39 -13.25
N VAL A 4 15.10 -10.68 -13.68
CA VAL A 4 13.87 -10.09 -13.13
C VAL A 4 12.90 -11.20 -12.71
N ARG A 5 12.10 -10.95 -11.68
CA ARG A 5 11.08 -11.90 -11.18
C ARG A 5 9.79 -11.18 -10.83
N ARG A 6 8.65 -11.82 -11.15
CA ARG A 6 7.31 -11.32 -10.83
C ARG A 6 7.00 -11.46 -9.34
N THR A 7 6.24 -10.51 -8.80
CA THR A 7 5.78 -10.50 -7.40
C THR A 7 4.57 -11.40 -7.15
N GLY A 8 3.83 -11.81 -8.19
CA GLY A 8 2.69 -12.72 -8.09
C GLY A 8 1.41 -12.08 -7.54
N ARG A 9 1.39 -10.77 -7.34
CA ARG A 9 0.24 -9.99 -6.86
C ARG A 9 0.08 -8.72 -7.70
N THR A 10 -1.14 -8.21 -7.78
CA THR A 10 -1.46 -6.92 -8.40
C THR A 10 -0.74 -5.78 -7.69
N ALA A 11 -0.43 -4.70 -8.42
CA ALA A 11 0.16 -3.50 -7.84
C ALA A 11 -0.74 -2.91 -6.76
N GLY A 12 -0.18 -2.71 -5.57
CA GLY A 12 -0.89 -2.30 -4.37
C GLY A 12 0.05 -1.75 -3.32
N VAL A 13 -0.54 -1.26 -2.23
CA VAL A 13 0.18 -0.70 -1.09
C VAL A 13 -0.35 -1.32 0.21
N PRO A 14 0.52 -1.44 1.25
CA PRO A 14 0.05 -1.76 2.58
C PRO A 14 -0.90 -0.66 3.10
N VAL A 15 -1.90 -1.06 3.88
CA VAL A 15 -2.89 -0.16 4.49
C VAL A 15 -3.12 -0.55 5.95
N GLY A 16 -3.60 0.38 6.76
CA GLY A 16 -3.91 0.15 8.17
C GLY A 16 -3.85 1.43 9.00
N GLU A 17 -4.33 1.36 10.24
CA GLU A 17 -4.36 2.50 11.17
C GLU A 17 -2.95 2.96 11.58
N GLY A 18 -1.97 2.04 11.52
CA GLY A 18 -0.57 2.34 11.84
C GLY A 18 0.10 3.37 10.92
N PHE A 19 -0.52 3.72 9.79
CA PHE A 19 -0.03 4.74 8.86
C PHE A 19 -0.41 6.17 9.27
N LEU A 20 -1.37 6.34 10.18
CA LEU A 20 -1.81 7.66 10.63
C LEU A 20 -0.65 8.41 11.32
N GLY A 21 -0.40 9.65 10.88
CA GLY A 21 0.66 10.50 11.42
C GLY A 21 2.08 10.15 10.94
N ARG A 22 2.24 9.18 10.03
CA ARG A 22 3.52 8.79 9.45
C ARG A 22 3.75 9.44 8.09
N VAL A 23 5.01 9.59 7.69
CA VAL A 23 5.38 10.01 6.33
C VAL A 23 5.91 8.81 5.57
N VAL A 24 5.23 8.49 4.47
CA VAL A 24 5.52 7.31 3.62
C VAL A 24 5.68 7.72 2.16
N ASN A 25 6.40 6.90 1.39
CA ASN A 25 6.47 7.04 -0.06
C ASN A 25 5.28 6.36 -0.77
N ALA A 26 5.24 6.43 -2.10
CA ALA A 26 4.16 5.87 -2.92
C ALA A 26 4.01 4.34 -2.84
N LEU A 27 5.00 3.61 -2.31
CA LEU A 27 4.93 2.16 -2.09
C LEU A 27 4.50 1.81 -0.65
N GLY A 28 4.21 2.81 0.19
CA GLY A 28 3.86 2.62 1.60
C GLY A 28 5.05 2.35 2.51
N VAL A 29 6.28 2.68 2.08
CA VAL A 29 7.49 2.53 2.90
C VAL A 29 7.73 3.81 3.71
N PRO A 30 7.95 3.73 5.03
CA PRO A 30 8.22 4.90 5.87
C PRO A 30 9.53 5.59 5.50
N ILE A 31 9.50 6.92 5.46
CA ILE A 31 10.66 7.77 5.17
C ILE A 31 10.94 8.80 6.28
N ASP A 32 10.17 8.74 7.37
CA ASP A 32 10.25 9.62 8.53
C ASP A 32 11.27 9.16 9.61
N GLY A 33 11.93 8.01 9.41
CA GLY A 33 12.86 7.45 10.39
C GLY A 33 12.21 6.88 11.66
N GLY A 34 10.87 6.81 11.72
CA GLY A 34 10.12 6.28 12.87
C GLY A 34 10.04 4.75 12.97
N GLY A 35 10.88 4.03 12.21
CA GLY A 35 10.85 2.56 12.12
C GLY A 35 9.69 2.00 11.29
N ASP A 36 9.57 0.67 11.29
CA ASP A 36 8.59 -0.05 10.48
C ASP A 36 7.15 0.22 10.93
N ILE A 37 6.22 0.29 9.96
CA ILE A 37 4.78 0.43 10.21
C ILE A 37 4.15 -0.96 10.12
N ARG A 38 3.36 -1.34 11.13
CA ARG A 38 2.52 -2.54 11.05
C ARG A 38 1.31 -2.25 10.14
N ALA A 39 1.22 -2.98 9.04
CA ALA A 39 0.10 -2.92 8.12
C ALA A 39 -0.96 -3.95 8.51
N ASP A 40 -2.23 -3.56 8.42
CA ASP A 40 -3.38 -4.42 8.70
C ASP A 40 -3.85 -5.17 7.44
N GLY A 41 -3.45 -4.69 6.26
CA GLY A 41 -3.78 -5.32 4.99
C GLY A 41 -2.99 -4.79 3.81
N TYR A 42 -3.37 -5.25 2.61
CA TYR A 42 -2.81 -4.83 1.34
C TYR A 42 -3.94 -4.52 0.37
N ARG A 43 -3.91 -3.32 -0.23
CA ARG A 43 -4.95 -2.87 -1.16
C ARG A 43 -4.35 -2.55 -2.52
N ALA A 44 -5.03 -2.97 -3.58
CA ALA A 44 -4.66 -2.60 -4.93
C ALA A 44 -4.77 -1.08 -5.11
N VAL A 45 -3.79 -0.48 -5.80
CA VAL A 45 -3.82 0.97 -6.08
C VAL A 45 -4.97 1.29 -7.02
N GLU A 46 -5.20 0.42 -8.00
CA GLU A 46 -6.34 0.50 -8.91
C GLU A 46 -7.48 -0.36 -8.36
N SER A 47 -8.57 0.30 -7.95
CA SER A 47 -9.82 -0.35 -7.59
C SER A 47 -10.99 0.52 -8.05
N PRO A 48 -12.11 -0.08 -8.50
CA PRO A 48 -13.28 0.69 -8.89
C PRO A 48 -13.81 1.48 -7.69
N ALA A 49 -14.36 2.66 -7.96
CA ALA A 49 -15.08 3.42 -6.95
C ALA A 49 -16.33 2.63 -6.50
N PRO A 50 -16.82 2.84 -5.27
CA PRO A 50 -18.08 2.23 -4.80
C PRO A 50 -19.24 2.55 -5.74
N GLY A 51 -20.18 1.61 -5.87
CA GLY A 51 -21.38 1.79 -6.68
C GLY A 51 -22.32 2.85 -6.08
N ILE A 52 -23.29 3.34 -6.87
CA ILE A 52 -24.26 4.35 -6.42
C ILE A 52 -25.14 3.82 -5.27
N ILE A 53 -25.50 2.53 -5.31
CA ILE A 53 -26.32 1.89 -4.27
C ILE A 53 -25.52 1.67 -2.98
N ASP A 54 -24.18 1.59 -3.07
CA ASP A 54 -23.28 1.38 -1.94
C ASP A 54 -22.88 2.69 -1.25
N ARG A 55 -23.48 3.82 -1.64
CA ARG A 55 -23.16 5.17 -1.16
C ARG A 55 -24.08 5.64 -0.04
#